data_AF-A0A0D2KCK4-F1
#
_entry.id   AF-A0A0D2KCK4-F1
#
_cell.length_a   1.000
_cell.length_b   1.000
_cell.length_c   1.000
_cell.angle_alpha   90.00
_cell.angle_beta   90.00
_cell.angle_gamma   90.00
#
_symmetry.space_group_name_H-M   'P 1'
#
loop_
_entity.id
_entity.type
_entity.pdbx_description
1 polymer ?
#
loop_
_entity_poly.entity_id
_entity_poly.type
_entity_poly.pdbx_seq_one_letter_code
_entity_poly.pdbx_strand_id
1 'polypeptide(L)'
;MYAIRTRSGDVYLKIKRNFGDMSALQDEDLDEAEKKWKSERRGGNYGAGTKEMQARNYVTRKEQERKRRELFDDALDKFKSGDIAGALVDFENVASLEPRNYVGDSGARVTPVMPVTAYNIACCYSMLGQIDEGLRSLEQALSLGYEDYSQVRSDKNLTKLRESPRFDEVLNKYDEPVINMEAVKATFGWLFKK
;
A
#
# COMPACT_ATOMS: atom_id res chain seq x y z
N MET A 1 -8.78 5.40 -35.95
CA MET A 1 -9.49 6.06 -37.07
C MET A 1 -8.43 6.82 -37.84
N TYR A 2 -8.17 6.49 -39.10
CA TYR A 2 -7.21 7.26 -39.91
C TYR A 2 -7.86 7.58 -41.25
N ALA A 3 -7.85 8.85 -41.62
CA ALA A 3 -8.24 9.34 -42.94
C ALA A 3 -6.96 9.82 -43.64
N ILE A 4 -6.55 9.12 -44.69
CA ILE A 4 -5.45 9.57 -45.54
C ILE A 4 -6.04 10.56 -46.53
N ARG A 5 -5.65 11.83 -46.40
CA ARG A 5 -6.06 12.91 -47.30
C ARG A 5 -5.12 12.93 -48.50
N THR A 6 -5.65 12.71 -49.71
CA THR A 6 -4.94 13.11 -50.93
C THR A 6 -5.25 14.57 -51.26
N ARG A 7 -4.30 15.24 -51.93
CA ARG A 7 -4.14 16.72 -51.95
C ARG A 7 -5.30 17.52 -52.57
N SER A 8 -6.28 16.87 -53.20
CA SER A 8 -7.46 17.50 -53.80
C SER A 8 -8.53 16.43 -54.10
N GLY A 9 -9.74 16.61 -53.57
CA GLY A 9 -10.90 15.73 -53.76
C GLY A 9 -11.78 15.58 -52.51
N ASP A 10 -13.09 15.44 -52.69
CA ASP A 10 -14.05 15.26 -51.59
C ASP A 10 -13.83 13.91 -50.90
N VAL A 11 -13.70 13.95 -49.56
CA VAL A 11 -13.50 12.74 -48.75
C VAL A 11 -14.86 12.17 -48.36
N TYR A 12 -15.21 11.02 -48.93
CA TYR A 12 -16.41 10.30 -48.57
C TYR A 12 -16.14 9.34 -47.41
N LEU A 13 -16.75 9.61 -46.26
CA LEU A 13 -16.72 8.72 -45.10
C LEU A 13 -17.98 7.85 -45.08
N LYS A 14 -17.83 6.53 -45.17
CA LYS A 14 -18.95 5.59 -45.01
C LYS A 14 -18.79 4.82 -43.71
N ILE A 15 -19.63 5.13 -42.73
CA ILE A 15 -19.71 4.36 -41.49
C ILE A 15 -20.35 3.01 -41.82
N LYS A 16 -19.59 1.93 -41.69
CA LYS A 16 -20.13 0.57 -41.74
C LYS A 16 -20.62 0.18 -40.34
N ARG A 17 -21.87 -0.28 -40.24
CA ARG A 17 -22.38 -0.95 -39.03
C ARG A 17 -21.76 -2.35 -38.97
N ASN A 18 -20.86 -2.57 -38.03
CA ASN A 18 -20.14 -3.84 -37.89
C ASN A 18 -20.74 -4.77 -36.82
N PHE A 19 -22.04 -4.62 -36.48
CA PHE A 19 -22.76 -5.46 -35.50
C PHE A 19 -21.96 -5.81 -34.23
N GLY A 20 -21.07 -4.91 -33.78
CA GLY A 20 -20.27 -5.13 -32.58
C GLY A 20 -21.18 -5.19 -31.36
N ASP A 21 -20.79 -5.97 -30.36
CA ASP A 21 -21.52 -6.04 -29.11
C ASP A 21 -21.49 -4.66 -28.42
N MET A 22 -22.66 -4.06 -28.29
CA MET A 22 -22.86 -2.75 -27.67
C MET A 22 -23.29 -2.88 -26.20
N SER A 23 -23.35 -4.09 -25.64
CA SER A 23 -23.70 -4.35 -24.24
C SER A 23 -22.84 -3.52 -23.28
N ALA A 24 -21.53 -3.42 -23.54
CA ALA A 24 -20.60 -2.61 -22.75
C ALA A 24 -20.87 -1.08 -22.79
N LEU A 25 -21.75 -0.63 -23.69
CA LEU A 25 -22.18 0.76 -23.83
C LEU A 25 -23.62 0.99 -23.37
N GLN A 26 -24.33 -0.08 -23.02
CA GLN A 26 -25.67 -0.01 -22.42
C GLN A 26 -25.52 0.33 -20.94
N ASP A 27 -26.13 1.43 -20.54
CA ASP A 27 -26.13 1.91 -19.15
C ASP A 27 -27.19 1.17 -18.30
N GLU A 28 -27.52 -0.08 -18.65
CA GLU A 28 -28.66 -0.83 -18.09
C GLU A 28 -28.44 -1.18 -16.61
N ASP A 29 -27.19 -1.44 -16.21
CA ASP A 29 -26.82 -1.79 -14.83
C ASP A 29 -26.53 -0.58 -13.92
N LEU A 30 -26.60 0.64 -14.43
CA LEU A 30 -26.29 1.85 -13.66
C LEU A 30 -27.51 2.36 -12.90
N ASP A 31 -27.31 2.77 -11.65
CA ASP A 31 -28.36 3.46 -10.88
C ASP A 31 -28.65 4.86 -11.44
N GLU A 32 -29.77 5.47 -11.03
CA GLU A 32 -30.19 6.81 -11.49
C GLU A 32 -29.15 7.90 -11.21
N ALA A 33 -28.41 7.77 -10.10
CA ALA A 33 -27.37 8.69 -9.74
C ALA A 33 -26.13 8.50 -10.65
N GLU A 34 -25.73 7.26 -10.90
CA GLU A 34 -24.65 6.88 -11.83
C GLU A 34 -24.92 7.33 -13.26
N LYS A 35 -26.15 7.17 -13.75
CA LYS A 35 -26.59 7.65 -15.07
C LYS A 35 -26.48 9.16 -15.17
N LYS A 36 -26.97 9.90 -14.16
CA LYS A 36 -26.89 11.36 -14.12
C LYS A 36 -25.43 11.84 -14.08
N TRP A 37 -24.55 11.14 -13.37
CA TRP A 37 -23.12 11.48 -13.33
C TRP A 37 -22.39 11.16 -14.63
N LYS A 38 -22.72 10.04 -15.29
CA LYS A 38 -22.12 9.68 -16.57
C LYS A 38 -22.52 10.69 -17.64
N SER A 39 -23.74 11.22 -17.59
CA SER A 39 -24.20 12.30 -18.47
C SER A 39 -23.50 13.63 -18.17
N GLU A 40 -23.38 14.03 -16.88
CA GLU A 40 -22.66 15.25 -16.48
C GLU A 40 -21.17 15.20 -16.88
N ARG A 41 -20.50 14.05 -16.66
CA ARG A 41 -19.10 13.84 -17.07
C ARG A 41 -18.92 13.90 -18.59
N ARG A 42 -19.85 13.35 -19.37
CA ARG A 42 -19.83 13.39 -20.84
C ARG A 42 -20.02 14.80 -21.39
N GLY A 43 -20.76 15.66 -20.69
CA GLY A 43 -21.02 17.04 -21.09
C GLY A 43 -19.84 18.00 -20.91
N GLY A 44 -18.72 17.55 -20.32
CA GLY A 44 -17.55 18.41 -20.06
C GLY A 44 -17.78 19.50 -19.02
N ASN A 45 -18.96 19.53 -18.39
CA ASN A 45 -19.34 20.51 -17.37
C ASN A 45 -19.45 19.82 -16.02
N TYR A 46 -18.55 20.16 -15.09
CA TYR A 46 -18.64 19.72 -13.70
C TYR A 46 -19.79 20.47 -13.01
N GLY A 47 -21.00 19.91 -13.12
CA GLY A 47 -22.20 20.44 -12.47
C GLY A 47 -22.08 20.47 -10.93
N ALA A 48 -23.00 21.17 -10.27
CA ALA A 48 -23.01 21.30 -8.80
C ALA A 48 -22.96 19.94 -8.09
N GLY A 49 -23.65 18.92 -8.61
CA GLY A 49 -23.65 17.57 -8.05
C GLY A 49 -22.28 16.89 -8.05
N THR A 50 -21.51 16.98 -9.14
CA THR A 50 -20.14 16.43 -9.18
C THR A 50 -19.19 17.13 -8.21
N LYS A 51 -19.31 18.46 -8.03
CA LYS A 51 -18.49 19.23 -7.08
C LYS A 51 -18.82 18.88 -5.63
N GLU A 52 -20.11 18.77 -5.30
CA GLU A 52 -20.55 18.35 -3.96
C GLU A 52 -20.07 16.96 -3.61
N MET A 53 -20.13 16.01 -4.55
CA MET A 53 -19.61 14.66 -4.33
C MET A 53 -18.10 14.65 -4.13
N GLN A 54 -17.34 15.39 -4.94
CA GLN A 54 -15.89 15.50 -4.76
C GLN A 54 -15.55 16.09 -3.38
N ALA A 55 -16.29 17.10 -2.94
CA ALA A 55 -16.14 17.67 -1.61
C ALA A 55 -16.46 16.64 -0.51
N ARG A 56 -17.57 15.89 -0.62
CA ARG A 56 -17.92 14.82 0.33
C ARG A 56 -16.86 13.71 0.36
N ASN A 57 -16.44 13.21 -0.80
CA ASN A 57 -15.39 12.18 -0.90
C ASN A 57 -14.08 12.67 -0.29
N TYR A 58 -13.71 13.94 -0.53
CA TYR A 58 -12.54 14.55 0.08
C TYR A 58 -12.66 14.61 1.61
N VAL A 59 -13.80 15.07 2.13
CA VAL A 59 -14.06 15.14 3.58
C VAL A 59 -14.01 13.75 4.20
N THR A 60 -14.73 12.77 3.66
CA THR A 60 -14.73 11.39 4.14
C THR A 60 -13.32 10.79 4.13
N ARG A 61 -12.54 11.03 3.06
CA ARG A 61 -11.14 10.59 3.00
C ARG A 61 -10.30 11.23 4.12
N LYS A 62 -10.50 12.53 4.39
CA LYS A 62 -9.78 13.24 5.47
C LYS A 62 -10.20 12.79 6.86
N GLU A 63 -11.46 12.48 7.07
CA GLU A 63 -11.95 11.89 8.32
C GLU A 63 -11.37 10.50 8.57
N GLN A 64 -11.31 9.65 7.54
CA GLN A 64 -10.66 8.33 7.63
C GLN A 64 -9.15 8.44 7.89
N GLU A 65 -8.47 9.38 7.24
CA GLU A 65 -7.05 9.68 7.49
C GLU A 65 -6.84 10.10 8.95
N ARG A 66 -7.71 10.97 9.49
CA ARG A 66 -7.65 11.39 10.90
C ARG A 66 -7.88 10.21 11.85
N LYS A 67 -8.94 9.43 11.63
CA LYS A 67 -9.27 8.26 12.46
C LYS A 67 -8.14 7.24 12.52
N ARG A 68 -7.46 7.02 11.38
CA ARG A 68 -6.29 6.12 11.32
C ARG A 68 -5.14 6.63 12.17
N ARG A 69 -4.87 7.94 12.14
CA ARG A 69 -3.81 8.56 12.96
C ARG A 69 -4.14 8.50 14.45
N GLU A 70 -5.36 8.87 14.83
CA GLU A 70 -5.81 8.79 16.23
C GLU A 70 -5.65 7.37 16.78
N LEU A 71 -6.11 6.36 16.03
CA LEU A 71 -5.98 4.96 16.43
C LEU A 71 -4.52 4.48 16.48
N PHE A 72 -3.66 4.98 15.59
CA PHE A 72 -2.24 4.67 15.61
C PHE A 72 -1.54 5.27 16.83
N ASP A 73 -1.91 6.49 17.22
CA ASP A 73 -1.39 7.14 18.43
C ASP A 73 -1.83 6.40 19.69
N ASP A 74 -3.10 5.98 19.77
CA ASP A 74 -3.62 5.15 20.86
C ASP A 74 -2.87 3.81 20.97
N ALA A 75 -2.59 3.17 19.82
CA ALA A 75 -1.81 1.93 19.76
C ALA A 75 -0.38 2.12 20.28
N LEU A 76 0.27 3.25 19.94
CA LEU A 76 1.59 3.60 20.45
C LEU A 76 1.58 3.82 21.97
N ASP A 77 0.53 4.44 22.51
CA ASP A 77 0.42 4.70 23.95
C ASP A 77 0.20 3.39 24.73
N LYS A 78 -0.61 2.47 24.19
CA LYS A 78 -0.72 1.10 24.74
C LYS A 78 0.62 0.36 24.67
N PHE A 79 1.32 0.46 23.54
CA PHE A 79 2.62 -0.18 23.36
C PHE A 79 3.64 0.30 24.39
N LYS A 80 3.72 1.63 24.60
CA LYS A 80 4.63 2.24 25.60
C LYS A 80 4.25 1.91 27.04
N SER A 81 2.96 1.74 27.34
CA SER A 81 2.50 1.35 28.68
C SER A 81 2.71 -0.13 29.00
N GLY A 82 3.09 -0.94 28.00
CA GLY A 82 3.38 -2.37 28.14
C GLY A 82 2.18 -3.27 27.86
N ASP A 83 1.02 -2.72 27.48
CA ASP A 83 -0.13 -3.48 26.98
C ASP A 83 0.11 -3.90 25.53
N ILE A 84 1.00 -4.88 25.33
CA ILE A 84 1.40 -5.35 24.00
C ILE A 84 0.24 -6.01 23.25
N ALA A 85 -0.62 -6.74 23.95
CA ALA A 85 -1.77 -7.40 23.34
C ALA A 85 -2.80 -6.37 22.87
N GLY A 86 -3.12 -5.36 23.69
CA GLY A 86 -4.00 -4.27 23.30
C GLY A 86 -3.42 -3.42 22.17
N ALA A 87 -2.12 -3.13 22.21
CA ALA A 87 -1.43 -2.42 21.14
C ALA A 87 -1.49 -3.18 19.81
N LEU A 88 -1.25 -4.50 19.82
CA LEU A 88 -1.34 -5.33 18.63
C LEU A 88 -2.72 -5.25 17.97
N VAL A 89 -3.79 -5.38 18.77
CA VAL A 89 -5.17 -5.27 18.28
C VAL A 89 -5.42 -3.91 17.62
N ASP A 90 -4.96 -2.83 18.24
CA ASP A 90 -5.15 -1.50 17.68
C ASP A 90 -4.33 -1.29 16.40
N PHE A 91 -3.09 -1.76 16.33
CA PHE A 91 -2.31 -1.70 15.09
C PHE A 91 -2.95 -2.52 13.95
N GLU A 92 -3.50 -3.70 14.23
CA GLU A 92 -4.25 -4.49 13.25
C GLU A 92 -5.52 -3.75 12.78
N ASN A 93 -6.18 -3.02 13.68
CA ASN A 93 -7.30 -2.15 13.32
C ASN A 93 -6.85 -0.97 12.45
N VAL A 94 -5.67 -0.38 12.70
CA VAL A 94 -5.07 0.65 11.84
C VAL A 94 -4.81 0.09 10.45
N ALA A 95 -4.22 -1.11 10.36
CA ALA A 95 -3.97 -1.82 9.11
C ALA A 95 -5.27 -2.09 8.35
N SER A 96 -6.33 -2.49 9.06
CA SER A 96 -7.65 -2.77 8.49
C SER A 96 -8.34 -1.54 7.92
N LEU A 97 -7.97 -0.33 8.36
CA LEU A 97 -8.50 0.92 7.80
C LEU A 97 -7.85 1.28 6.46
N GLU A 98 -6.80 0.58 6.02
CA GLU A 98 -6.01 0.94 4.83
C GLU A 98 -6.90 1.07 3.57
N PRO A 99 -6.88 2.23 2.87
CA PRO A 99 -7.81 2.44 1.78
C PRO A 99 -7.39 1.61 0.57
N ARG A 100 -8.37 0.97 -0.06
CA ARG A 100 -8.16 0.21 -1.30
C ARG A 100 -7.68 1.16 -2.40
N ASN A 101 -6.63 0.78 -3.13
CA ASN A 101 -6.04 1.54 -4.22
C ASN A 101 -5.53 2.94 -3.82
N TYR A 102 -4.92 3.07 -2.63
CA TYR A 102 -4.24 4.30 -2.25
C TYR A 102 -3.15 4.67 -3.26
N VAL A 103 -3.06 5.95 -3.61
CA VAL A 103 -1.95 6.53 -4.36
C VAL A 103 -1.61 7.87 -3.70
N GLY A 104 -0.45 7.94 -3.05
CA GLY A 104 0.08 9.17 -2.46
C GLY A 104 0.78 10.04 -3.51
N ASP A 105 1.10 11.28 -3.14
CA ASP A 105 1.75 12.25 -4.04
C ASP A 105 3.15 11.79 -4.48
N SER A 106 3.82 10.96 -3.68
CA SER A 106 5.10 10.31 -4.00
C SER A 106 4.97 9.08 -4.92
N GLY A 107 3.75 8.70 -5.30
CA GLY A 107 3.45 7.43 -5.99
C GLY A 107 3.36 6.22 -5.07
N ALA A 108 3.48 6.40 -3.74
CA ALA A 108 3.30 5.35 -2.75
C ALA A 108 1.91 4.71 -2.87
N ARG A 109 1.84 3.37 -2.80
CA ARG A 109 0.59 2.60 -2.91
C ARG A 109 -0.08 2.26 -1.59
N VAL A 110 0.48 2.75 -0.50
CA VAL A 110 -0.05 2.65 0.86
C VAL A 110 0.10 3.98 1.57
N THR A 111 -0.71 4.19 2.60
CA THR A 111 -0.65 5.38 3.45
C THR A 111 0.72 5.44 4.15
N PRO A 112 1.24 6.65 4.43
CA PRO A 112 2.54 6.81 5.08
C PRO A 112 2.66 6.11 6.44
N VAL A 113 1.53 5.84 7.10
CA VAL A 113 1.47 5.18 8.41
C VAL A 113 1.60 3.67 8.28
N MET A 114 1.17 3.07 7.16
CA MET A 114 1.07 1.62 6.99
C MET A 114 2.40 0.86 7.15
N PRO A 115 3.53 1.26 6.54
CA PRO A 115 4.80 0.56 6.74
C PRO A 115 5.24 0.57 8.21
N VAL A 116 5.03 1.69 8.90
CA VAL A 116 5.35 1.84 10.33
C VAL A 116 4.40 1.02 11.21
N THR A 117 3.11 0.94 10.86
CA THR A 117 2.15 0.06 11.53
C THR A 117 2.58 -1.40 11.42
N ALA A 118 2.91 -1.88 10.22
CA ALA A 118 3.37 -3.26 10.01
C ALA A 118 4.65 -3.58 10.81
N TYR A 119 5.58 -2.62 10.89
CA TYR A 119 6.77 -2.75 11.73
C TYR A 119 6.41 -2.89 13.21
N ASN A 120 5.51 -2.04 13.72
CA ASN A 120 5.06 -2.11 15.11
C ASN A 120 4.28 -3.40 15.42
N ILE A 121 3.51 -3.94 14.46
CA ILE A 121 2.87 -5.26 14.56
C ILE A 121 3.96 -6.34 14.72
N ALA A 122 5.03 -6.29 13.93
CA ALA A 122 6.16 -7.22 14.05
C ALA A 122 6.82 -7.13 15.44
N CYS A 123 7.02 -5.92 15.97
CA CYS A 123 7.50 -5.70 17.34
C CYS A 123 6.58 -6.34 18.38
N CYS A 124 5.26 -6.15 18.26
CA CYS A 124 4.29 -6.76 19.18
C CYS A 124 4.35 -8.28 19.15
N TYR A 125 4.32 -8.89 17.96
CA TYR A 125 4.43 -10.34 17.80
C TYR A 125 5.74 -10.90 18.36
N SER A 126 6.86 -10.22 18.11
CA SER A 126 8.16 -10.55 18.71
C SER A 126 8.09 -10.56 20.24
N MET A 127 7.54 -9.52 20.85
CA MET A 127 7.42 -9.42 22.30
C MET A 127 6.52 -10.52 22.87
N LEU A 128 5.43 -10.86 22.18
CA LEU A 128 4.52 -11.96 22.53
C LEU A 128 5.11 -13.35 22.26
N GLY A 129 6.27 -13.46 21.58
CA GLY A 129 6.91 -14.74 21.25
C GLY A 129 6.30 -15.47 20.05
N GLN A 130 5.50 -14.78 19.24
CA GLN A 130 4.90 -15.31 18.01
C GLN A 130 5.84 -15.04 16.83
N ILE A 131 6.84 -15.91 16.67
CA ILE A 131 7.98 -15.67 15.78
C ILE A 131 7.58 -15.69 14.30
N ASP A 132 6.72 -16.63 13.90
CA ASP A 132 6.30 -16.79 12.50
C ASP A 132 5.48 -15.60 12.01
N GLU A 133 4.52 -15.17 12.82
CA GLU A 133 3.67 -13.99 12.58
C GLU A 133 4.49 -12.70 12.59
N GLY A 134 5.43 -12.58 13.53
CA GLY A 134 6.34 -11.45 13.62
C GLY A 134 7.23 -11.31 12.38
N LEU A 135 7.80 -12.42 11.88
CA LEU A 135 8.62 -12.40 10.66
C LEU A 135 7.80 -12.06 9.41
N ARG A 136 6.56 -12.57 9.30
CA ARG A 136 5.65 -12.20 8.20
C ARG A 136 5.31 -10.71 8.23
N SER A 137 5.04 -10.17 9.42
CA SER A 137 4.72 -8.75 9.60
C SER A 137 5.93 -7.86 9.31
N LEU A 138 7.13 -8.31 9.70
CA LEU A 138 8.37 -7.61 9.37
C LEU A 138 8.61 -7.59 7.85
N GLU A 139 8.50 -8.75 7.19
CA GLU A 139 8.63 -8.83 5.72
C GLU A 139 7.59 -7.93 5.02
N GLN A 140 6.36 -7.89 5.54
CA GLN A 140 5.34 -6.97 5.05
C GLN A 140 5.78 -5.51 5.20
N ALA A 141 6.25 -5.09 6.38
CA ALA A 141 6.71 -3.72 6.61
C ALA A 141 7.80 -3.30 5.60
N LEU A 142 8.80 -4.16 5.38
CA LEU A 142 9.87 -3.91 4.42
C LEU A 142 9.35 -3.85 2.99
N SER A 143 8.44 -4.76 2.61
CA SER A 143 7.80 -4.75 1.27
C SER A 143 6.97 -3.50 0.99
N LEU A 144 6.44 -2.87 2.05
CA LEU A 144 5.66 -1.64 1.98
C LEU A 144 6.53 -0.38 1.98
N GLY A 145 7.85 -0.51 2.07
CA GLY A 145 8.81 0.59 2.01
C GLY A 145 9.27 1.12 3.37
N TYR A 146 9.19 0.31 4.43
CA TYR A 146 9.88 0.65 5.69
C TYR A 146 11.41 0.62 5.47
N GLU A 147 12.08 1.74 5.76
CA GLU A 147 13.48 1.98 5.36
C GLU A 147 14.48 2.07 6.53
N ASP A 148 14.03 2.06 7.79
CA ASP A 148 14.93 2.13 8.95
C ASP A 148 15.52 0.76 9.31
N TYR A 149 16.40 0.26 8.44
CA TYR A 149 17.06 -1.03 8.64
C TYR A 149 18.02 -1.03 9.85
N SER A 150 18.55 0.14 10.24
CA SER A 150 19.33 0.30 11.45
C SER A 150 18.51 -0.01 12.71
N GLN A 151 17.28 0.50 12.76
CA GLN A 151 16.34 0.22 13.83
C GLN A 151 15.99 -1.28 13.83
N VAL A 152 15.65 -1.88 12.69
CA VAL A 152 15.33 -3.32 12.58
C VAL A 152 16.44 -4.21 13.17
N ARG A 153 17.71 -3.87 12.95
CA ARG A 153 18.86 -4.64 13.46
C ARG A 153 19.13 -4.47 14.95
N SER A 154 18.74 -3.35 15.55
CA SER A 154 19.11 -2.97 16.93
C SER A 154 17.93 -2.93 17.90
N ASP A 155 16.70 -2.93 17.41
CA ASP A 155 15.50 -2.82 18.23
C ASP A 155 15.39 -4.00 19.22
N LYS A 156 15.24 -3.66 20.49
CA LYS A 156 15.10 -4.62 21.59
C LYS A 156 13.79 -5.38 21.49
N ASN A 157 12.75 -4.76 20.92
CA ASN A 157 11.44 -5.40 20.75
C ASN A 157 11.53 -6.56 19.76
N LEU A 158 12.44 -6.51 18.79
CA LEU A 158 12.67 -7.56 17.79
C LEU A 158 13.67 -8.64 18.22
N THR A 159 14.13 -8.65 19.48
CA THR A 159 15.16 -9.58 19.94
C THR A 159 14.80 -11.04 19.67
N LYS A 160 13.55 -11.46 19.93
CA LYS A 160 13.13 -12.85 19.66
C LYS A 160 13.07 -13.18 18.17
N LEU A 161 12.71 -12.23 17.31
CA LEU A 161 12.76 -12.46 15.85
C LEU A 161 14.19 -12.58 15.36
N ARG A 162 15.12 -11.76 15.87
CA ARG A 162 16.54 -11.79 15.50
C ARG A 162 17.25 -13.10 15.86
N GLU A 163 16.72 -13.87 16.80
CA GLU A 163 17.22 -15.22 17.12
C GLU A 163 16.85 -16.25 16.03
N SER A 164 15.86 -15.96 15.18
CA SER A 164 15.46 -16.85 14.10
C SER A 164 16.38 -16.72 12.89
N PRO A 165 16.86 -17.83 12.29
CA PRO A 165 17.67 -17.77 11.08
C PRO A 165 16.93 -17.13 9.89
N ARG A 166 15.59 -17.19 9.90
CA ARG A 166 14.74 -16.55 8.87
C ARG A 166 14.74 -15.03 8.94
N PHE A 167 15.18 -14.43 10.05
CA PHE A 167 15.31 -12.98 10.15
C PHE A 167 16.33 -12.43 9.16
N ASP A 168 17.51 -13.06 9.11
CA ASP A 168 18.57 -12.67 8.18
C ASP A 168 18.12 -12.87 6.72
N GLU A 169 17.39 -13.96 6.43
CA GLU A 169 16.80 -14.21 5.11
C GLU A 169 15.83 -13.10 4.69
N VAL A 170 14.94 -12.66 5.60
CA VAL A 170 14.00 -11.56 5.32
C VAL A 170 14.76 -10.27 5.10
N LEU A 171 15.70 -9.92 5.99
CA LEU A 171 16.40 -8.64 5.92
C LEU A 171 17.30 -8.53 4.69
N ASN A 172 18.02 -9.59 4.32
CA ASN A 172 18.92 -9.61 3.17
C ASN A 172 18.17 -9.41 1.83
N LYS A 173 16.86 -9.67 1.75
CA LYS A 173 16.06 -9.37 0.54
C LYS A 173 15.89 -7.88 0.27
N TYR A 174 15.94 -7.06 1.32
CA TYR A 174 15.62 -5.63 1.24
C TYR A 174 16.83 -4.73 1.51
N ASP A 175 17.71 -5.16 2.42
CA ASP A 175 18.93 -4.45 2.76
C ASP A 175 20.12 -5.39 2.54
N GLU A 176 20.41 -5.63 1.25
CA GLU A 176 21.59 -6.39 0.85
C GLU A 176 22.84 -5.68 1.40
N PRO A 177 23.62 -6.35 2.26
CA PRO A 177 24.86 -5.76 2.70
C PRO A 177 25.77 -5.59 1.48
N VAL A 178 26.38 -4.41 1.35
CA VAL A 178 27.42 -4.10 0.33
C VAL A 178 28.52 -5.17 0.30
N ILE A 179 28.69 -5.88 1.41
CA ILE A 179 29.58 -7.03 1.57
C ILE A 179 28.74 -8.28 1.81
N ASN A 180 28.67 -9.17 0.81
CA ASN A 180 28.07 -10.49 0.98
C ASN A 180 28.90 -11.30 1.99
N MET A 181 28.35 -11.55 3.18
CA MET A 181 29.07 -12.22 4.26
C MET A 181 29.29 -13.71 4.01
N GLU A 182 28.46 -14.36 3.18
CA GLU A 182 28.73 -15.70 2.66
C GLU A 182 29.91 -15.69 1.71
N ALA A 183 29.99 -14.70 0.81
CA ALA A 183 31.14 -14.53 -0.06
C ALA A 183 32.42 -14.28 0.76
N VAL A 184 32.37 -13.42 1.78
CA VAL A 184 33.50 -13.19 2.71
C VAL A 184 33.87 -14.45 3.48
N LYS A 185 32.91 -15.23 3.98
CA LYS A 185 33.20 -16.52 4.62
C LYS A 185 33.76 -17.54 3.62
N ALA A 186 33.29 -17.57 2.38
CA ALA A 186 33.81 -18.45 1.35
C ALA A 186 35.24 -18.07 0.94
N THR A 187 35.57 -16.78 0.87
CA THR A 187 36.90 -16.30 0.46
C THR A 187 37.91 -16.22 1.61
N PHE A 188 37.46 -15.86 2.82
CA PHE A 188 38.33 -15.60 3.97
C PHE A 188 38.04 -16.48 5.20
N GLY A 189 37.09 -17.42 5.13
CA GLY A 189 36.73 -18.28 6.26
C GLY A 189 37.88 -19.14 6.79
N TRP A 190 38.92 -19.37 5.98
CA TRP A 190 40.15 -20.03 6.41
C TRP A 190 41.00 -19.19 7.39
N LEU A 191 40.87 -17.85 7.40
CA LEU A 191 41.54 -16.98 8.37
C LEU A 191 40.90 -17.01 9.77
N PHE A 192 39.64 -17.44 9.88
CA PHE A 192 38.87 -17.37 11.12
C PHE A 192 38.70 -18.72 11.82
N LYS A 193 39.26 -19.81 11.27
CA LYS A 193 39.39 -21.09 11.98
C LYS A 193 40.58 -21.02 12.96
N LYS A 194 40.29 -20.95 14.25
CA LYS A 194 41.22 -21.33 15.33
C LYS A 194 40.84 -22.70 15.86
#